data_AF-A0A1U9X6X1-F1
#
_entry.id   AF-A0A1U9X6X1-F1
#
_cell.length_a   1.000
_cell.length_b   1.000
_cell.length_c   1.000
_cell.angle_alpha   90.00
_cell.angle_beta   90.00
_cell.angle_gamma   90.00
#
_symmetry.space_group_name_H-M   'P 1'
#
loop_
_entity.id
_entity.type
_entity.pdbx_description
1 polymer ?
#
loop_
_entity_poly.entity_id
_entity_poly.type
_entity_poly.pdbx_seq_one_letter_code
_entity_poly.pdbx_strand_id
1 'polypeptide(L)'
;CRPGLGGAIVPRSCDNIPQPGEKPCPLDPWMVVPDRSQYVYQQTLKLQENPEDVPTGELPRNMLLSVDRHLVQTIVPGTRLTIVGIYSIFQASSSSNSHKGAVAIWQPYIRVVGLEDTNEASSRGPANFTPDEEEEFKKFADSEDVYKNICLKIAPSIFGHEDVKKAVACLLFGGSRKCLPDGVKL
;
A
#
# COMPACT_ATOMS: atom_id res chain seq x y z
N CYS A 1 4.59 -23.79 5.74
CA CYS A 1 3.88 -23.12 4.63
C CYS A 1 4.82 -22.15 3.93
N ARG A 2 4.81 -22.09 2.59
CA ARG A 2 5.54 -21.03 1.87
C ARG A 2 4.79 -19.71 2.09
N PRO A 3 5.44 -18.61 2.48
CA PRO A 3 4.75 -17.32 2.58
C PRO A 3 4.27 -16.84 1.19
N GLY A 4 3.24 -15.99 1.17
CA GLY A 4 2.63 -15.45 -0.06
C GLY A 4 1.43 -16.25 -0.59
N LEU A 5 1.07 -16.03 -1.85
CA LEU A 5 -0.15 -16.57 -2.48
C LEU A 5 -0.05 -18.04 -2.93
N GLY A 6 0.98 -18.76 -2.47
CA GLY A 6 1.21 -20.16 -2.83
C GLY A 6 0.49 -21.12 -1.90
N GLY A 7 -0.18 -22.14 -2.47
CA GLY A 7 -0.77 -23.23 -1.69
C GLY A 7 0.28 -24.10 -0.97
N ALA A 8 -0.18 -24.87 0.01
CA ALA A 8 0.64 -25.91 0.65
C ALA A 8 0.62 -27.19 -0.19
N ILE A 9 1.81 -27.79 -0.42
CA ILE A 9 1.91 -29.13 -0.99
C ILE A 9 1.79 -30.10 0.17
N VAL A 10 0.69 -30.84 0.20
CA VAL A 10 0.40 -31.85 1.22
C VAL A 10 0.64 -33.24 0.62
N PRO A 11 1.30 -34.18 1.33
CA PRO A 11 1.46 -35.55 0.87
C PRO A 11 0.11 -36.22 0.57
N ARG A 12 0.05 -37.12 -0.40
CA ARG A 12 -1.20 -37.78 -0.78
C ARG A 12 -1.59 -38.97 0.09
N SER A 13 -0.65 -39.47 0.90
CA SER A 13 -0.82 -40.60 1.81
C SER A 13 -0.57 -40.17 3.26
N CYS A 14 -1.26 -40.82 4.19
CA CYS A 14 -0.95 -40.71 5.62
C CYS A 14 0.26 -41.58 5.96
N ASP A 15 0.95 -41.26 7.07
CA ASP A 15 2.04 -42.08 7.62
C ASP A 15 1.54 -43.20 8.55
N ASN A 16 0.22 -43.45 8.62
CA ASN A 16 -0.35 -44.47 9.52
C ASN A 16 -0.01 -45.89 9.03
N ILE A 17 0.50 -46.72 9.94
CA ILE A 17 0.78 -48.14 9.69
C ILE A 17 -0.45 -48.93 10.15
N PRO A 18 -1.26 -49.51 9.24
CA PRO A 18 -2.52 -50.15 9.61
C PRO A 18 -2.28 -51.40 10.48
N GLN A 19 -3.03 -51.52 11.58
CA GLN A 19 -3.03 -52.72 12.41
C GLN A 19 -3.84 -53.85 11.74
N PRO A 20 -3.65 -55.14 12.12
CA PRO A 20 -4.38 -56.25 11.53
C PRO A 20 -5.91 -56.08 11.68
N GLY A 21 -6.61 -55.93 10.55
CA GLY A 21 -8.07 -55.71 10.51
C GLY A 21 -8.49 -54.25 10.29
N GLU A 22 -7.55 -53.30 10.29
CA GLU A 22 -7.79 -51.88 10.03
C GLU A 22 -7.71 -51.57 8.53
N LYS A 23 -8.60 -50.72 8.03
CA LYS A 23 -8.57 -50.29 6.63
C LYS A 23 -7.46 -49.25 6.42
N PRO A 24 -6.73 -49.30 5.29
CA PRO A 24 -5.71 -48.29 4.98
C PRO A 24 -6.35 -46.89 4.82
N CYS A 25 -5.56 -45.84 5.09
CA CYS A 25 -6.02 -44.47 4.90
C CYS A 25 -6.46 -44.22 3.45
N PRO A 26 -7.52 -43.42 3.24
CA PRO A 26 -7.89 -42.94 1.91
C PRO A 26 -6.82 -42.00 1.35
N LEU A 27 -6.87 -41.78 0.02
CA LEU A 27 -6.06 -40.78 -0.67
C LEU A 27 -6.43 -39.38 -0.18
N ASP A 28 -5.43 -38.53 0.04
CA ASP A 28 -5.58 -37.16 0.53
C ASP A 28 -6.35 -37.07 1.89
N PRO A 29 -5.93 -37.79 2.96
CA PRO A 29 -6.70 -37.95 4.20
C PRO A 29 -6.59 -36.76 5.17
N TRP A 30 -6.07 -35.63 4.71
CA TRP A 30 -5.69 -34.50 5.57
C TRP A 30 -6.87 -33.55 5.78
N MET A 31 -7.15 -33.23 7.03
CA MET A 31 -8.13 -32.22 7.41
C MET A 31 -7.45 -31.07 8.13
N VAL A 32 -7.77 -29.85 7.74
CA VAL A 32 -7.32 -28.64 8.45
C VAL A 32 -8.06 -28.56 9.77
N VAL A 33 -7.33 -28.37 10.87
CA VAL A 33 -7.89 -28.17 12.22
C VAL A 33 -7.78 -26.68 12.57
N PRO A 34 -8.87 -25.89 12.44
CA PRO A 34 -8.82 -24.44 12.67
C PRO A 34 -8.39 -24.10 14.10
N ASP A 35 -8.84 -24.88 15.08
CA ASP A 35 -8.56 -24.66 16.51
C ASP A 35 -7.06 -24.73 16.86
N ARG A 36 -6.25 -25.39 16.03
CA ARG A 36 -4.79 -25.50 16.19
C ARG A 36 -4.02 -24.65 15.18
N SER A 37 -4.72 -23.86 14.38
CA SER A 37 -4.12 -23.04 13.33
C SER A 37 -3.66 -21.69 13.87
N GLN A 38 -2.60 -21.15 13.26
CA GLN A 38 -2.15 -19.78 13.50
C GLN A 38 -2.62 -18.89 12.35
N TYR A 39 -3.08 -17.69 12.68
CA TYR A 39 -3.60 -16.72 11.73
C TYR A 39 -2.66 -15.53 11.62
N VAL A 40 -2.49 -15.02 10.41
CA VAL A 40 -1.74 -13.80 10.12
C VAL A 40 -2.58 -12.91 9.20
N TYR A 41 -2.50 -11.61 9.41
CA TYR A 41 -3.10 -10.64 8.50
C TYR A 41 -2.36 -10.69 7.17
N GLN A 42 -3.13 -10.72 6.08
CA GLN A 42 -2.63 -10.66 4.72
C GLN A 42 -3.55 -9.72 3.94
N GLN A 43 -2.96 -8.80 3.19
CA GLN A 43 -3.65 -7.84 2.34
C GLN A 43 -3.04 -7.86 0.95
N THR A 44 -3.90 -7.87 -0.05
CA THR A 44 -3.49 -7.77 -1.45
C THR A 44 -3.67 -6.34 -1.93
N LEU A 45 -2.61 -5.74 -2.48
CA LEU A 45 -2.63 -4.38 -3.02
C LEU A 45 -2.35 -4.40 -4.53
N LYS A 46 -2.68 -3.30 -5.22
CA LYS A 46 -2.30 -3.06 -6.61
C LYS A 46 -1.37 -1.86 -6.67
N LEU A 47 -0.18 -2.07 -7.22
CA LEU A 47 0.77 -1.01 -7.54
C LEU A 47 0.60 -0.61 -8.99
N GLN A 48 0.61 0.69 -9.28
CA GLN A 48 0.61 1.22 -10.64
C GLN A 48 1.89 2.03 -10.84
N GLU A 49 2.48 1.94 -12.04
CA GLU A 49 3.61 2.77 -12.44
C GLU A 49 3.25 4.26 -12.39
N ASN A 50 4.24 5.11 -12.10
CA ASN A 50 4.02 6.55 -12.10
C ASN A 50 3.74 7.03 -13.53
N PRO A 51 2.76 7.93 -13.73
CA PRO A 51 2.43 8.43 -15.06
C PRO A 51 3.61 9.17 -15.72
N GLU A 52 4.50 9.79 -14.94
CA GLU A 52 5.72 10.42 -15.43
C GLU A 52 6.76 9.44 -16.02
N ASP A 53 6.74 8.17 -15.59
CA ASP A 53 7.68 7.14 -16.03
C ASP A 53 7.14 6.33 -17.24
N VAL A 54 5.88 6.57 -17.63
CA VAL A 54 5.21 5.83 -18.71
C VAL A 54 5.50 6.50 -20.07
N PRO A 55 6.00 5.75 -21.07
CA PRO A 55 6.29 6.32 -22.38
C PRO A 55 5.03 6.78 -23.11
N THR A 56 5.17 7.85 -23.90
CA THR A 56 4.06 8.44 -24.64
C THR A 56 3.39 7.42 -25.56
N GLY A 57 2.10 7.21 -25.39
CA GLY A 57 1.29 6.31 -26.20
C GLY A 57 1.06 4.92 -25.59
N GLU A 58 1.70 4.58 -24.47
CA GLU A 58 1.36 3.37 -23.70
C GLU A 58 0.40 3.67 -22.53
N LEU A 59 -0.28 2.62 -22.05
CA LEU A 59 -1.08 2.68 -20.84
C LEU A 59 -0.22 2.23 -19.64
N PRO A 60 -0.33 2.91 -18.47
CA PRO A 60 0.41 2.52 -17.27
C PRO A 60 0.13 1.07 -16.88
N ARG A 61 1.19 0.32 -16.54
CA ARG A 61 1.04 -1.06 -16.08
C ARG A 61 0.80 -1.11 -14.57
N ASN A 62 0.22 -2.21 -14.13
CA ASN A 62 0.01 -2.50 -12.71
C ASN A 62 0.53 -3.88 -12.34
N MET A 63 0.85 -4.04 -11.05
CA MET A 63 1.32 -5.29 -10.47
C MET A 63 0.63 -5.58 -9.14
N LEU A 64 0.42 -6.85 -8.87
CA LEU A 64 -0.15 -7.32 -7.61
C LEU A 64 0.91 -7.33 -6.51
N LEU A 65 0.55 -6.90 -5.31
CA LEU A 65 1.38 -6.98 -4.12
C LEU A 65 0.70 -7.83 -3.05
N SER A 66 1.49 -8.62 -2.33
CA SER A 66 1.07 -9.32 -1.10
C SER A 66 1.78 -8.70 0.08
N VAL A 67 0.99 -8.25 1.06
CA VAL A 67 1.47 -7.58 2.27
C VAL A 67 0.99 -8.35 3.49
N ASP A 68 1.90 -8.65 4.41
CA ASP A 68 1.62 -9.50 5.56
C ASP A 68 1.87 -8.76 6.89
N ARG A 69 1.15 -9.18 7.95
CA ARG A 69 1.36 -8.75 9.34
C ARG A 69 1.22 -7.23 9.55
N HIS A 70 2.31 -6.56 9.96
CA HIS A 70 2.34 -5.17 10.42
C HIS A 70 2.27 -4.15 9.28
N LEU A 71 2.46 -4.59 8.05
CA LEU A 71 2.39 -3.75 6.86
C LEU A 71 0.95 -3.64 6.32
N VAL A 72 0.01 -4.40 6.87
CA VAL A 72 -1.40 -4.35 6.48
C VAL A 72 -2.03 -3.05 7.00
N GLN A 73 -2.86 -2.40 6.17
CA GLN A 73 -3.55 -1.14 6.46
C GLN A 73 -2.63 0.07 6.76
N THR A 74 -1.35 0.00 6.43
CA THR A 74 -0.43 1.14 6.62
C THR A 74 -0.59 2.22 5.54
N ILE A 75 -1.14 1.85 4.37
CA ILE A 75 -1.27 2.75 3.22
C ILE A 75 -2.71 2.87 2.73
N VAL A 76 -3.02 4.02 2.15
CA VAL A 76 -4.32 4.32 1.54
C VAL A 76 -4.16 4.33 0.00
N PRO A 77 -5.17 3.85 -0.77
CA PRO A 77 -5.13 3.92 -2.23
C PRO A 77 -4.89 5.35 -2.75
N GLY A 78 -4.07 5.48 -3.80
CA GLY A 78 -3.68 6.75 -4.39
C GLY A 78 -2.44 7.42 -3.77
N THR A 79 -1.77 6.74 -2.82
CA THR A 79 -0.49 7.16 -2.26
C THR A 79 0.66 6.76 -3.17
N ARG A 80 1.69 7.63 -3.30
CA ARG A 80 2.94 7.32 -4.01
C ARG A 80 3.86 6.59 -3.04
N LEU A 81 4.35 5.41 -3.43
CA LEU A 81 5.06 4.52 -2.51
C LEU A 81 6.30 3.94 -3.19
N THR A 82 7.37 3.80 -2.41
CA THR A 82 8.55 3.02 -2.74
C THR A 82 8.44 1.68 -2.03
N ILE A 83 8.58 0.59 -2.77
CA ILE A 83 8.32 -0.75 -2.25
C ILE A 83 9.53 -1.63 -2.46
N VAL A 84 9.97 -2.28 -1.39
CA VAL A 84 11.00 -3.30 -1.42
C VAL A 84 10.33 -4.65 -1.23
N GLY A 85 10.53 -5.56 -2.18
CA GLY A 85 9.88 -6.85 -2.13
C GLY A 85 10.53 -7.90 -3.01
N ILE A 86 10.03 -9.12 -2.87
CA ILE A 86 10.51 -10.30 -3.59
C ILE A 86 9.52 -10.58 -4.72
N TYR A 87 10.00 -10.51 -5.95
CA TYR A 87 9.24 -10.94 -7.13
C TYR A 87 8.96 -12.44 -7.04
N SER A 88 7.69 -12.82 -7.12
CA SER A 88 7.23 -14.19 -6.95
C SER A 88 6.11 -14.49 -7.95
N ILE A 89 5.89 -15.77 -8.20
CA ILE A 89 4.82 -16.24 -9.07
C ILE A 89 3.91 -17.18 -8.29
N PHE A 90 2.62 -17.18 -8.62
CA PHE A 90 1.70 -18.20 -8.15
C PHE A 90 0.86 -18.70 -9.31
N GLN A 91 0.43 -19.95 -9.21
CA GLN A 91 -0.50 -20.52 -10.17
C GLN A 91 -1.90 -20.13 -9.72
N ALA A 92 -2.54 -19.23 -10.46
CA ALA A 92 -3.95 -18.95 -10.24
C ALA A 92 -4.73 -20.24 -10.52
N SER A 93 -5.58 -20.65 -9.59
CA SER A 93 -6.46 -21.80 -9.81
C SER A 93 -7.32 -21.50 -11.04
N SER A 94 -7.16 -22.29 -12.10
CA SER A 94 -8.10 -22.30 -13.22
C SER A 94 -9.49 -22.56 -12.64
N SER A 95 -10.39 -21.59 -12.80
CA SER A 95 -11.81 -21.81 -12.57
C SER A 95 -12.22 -23.08 -13.29
N SER A 96 -12.93 -23.97 -12.62
CA SER A 96 -13.33 -25.31 -13.07
C SER A 96 -14.24 -25.36 -14.30
N ASN A 97 -14.38 -24.26 -15.05
CA ASN A 97 -15.11 -24.23 -16.30
C ASN A 97 -14.15 -24.40 -17.48
N SER A 98 -14.12 -25.64 -17.97
CA SER A 98 -14.01 -26.00 -19.38
C SER A 98 -12.98 -25.22 -20.19
N HIS A 99 -11.73 -25.68 -20.20
CA HIS A 99 -11.01 -26.06 -21.43
C HIS A 99 -9.66 -26.71 -21.08
N LYS A 100 -9.55 -28.01 -21.36
CA LYS A 100 -8.28 -28.76 -21.35
C LYS A 100 -7.39 -28.19 -22.46
N GLY A 101 -6.49 -27.27 -22.13
CA GLY A 101 -5.54 -26.73 -23.12
C GLY A 101 -4.87 -25.41 -22.75
N ALA A 102 -5.36 -24.68 -21.75
CA ALA A 102 -4.68 -23.47 -21.31
C ALA A 102 -3.44 -23.85 -20.49
N VAL A 103 -2.25 -23.50 -21.00
CA VAL A 103 -0.99 -23.47 -20.25
C VAL A 103 -1.27 -22.83 -18.90
N ALA A 104 -0.81 -23.44 -17.80
CA ALA A 104 -0.94 -22.86 -16.48
C ALA A 104 -0.26 -21.47 -16.48
N ILE A 105 -1.05 -20.41 -16.57
CA ILE A 105 -0.53 -19.04 -16.57
C ILE A 105 -0.15 -18.72 -15.13
N TRP A 106 1.15 -18.59 -14.91
CA TRP A 106 1.72 -18.10 -13.67
C TRP A 106 1.47 -16.60 -13.57
N GLN A 107 0.82 -16.17 -12.50
CA GLN A 107 0.58 -14.76 -12.24
C GLN A 107 1.71 -14.20 -11.37
N PRO A 108 2.41 -13.15 -11.84
CA PRO A 108 3.44 -12.51 -11.05
C PRO A 108 2.84 -11.60 -9.99
N TYR A 109 3.51 -11.53 -8.85
CA TYR A 109 3.21 -10.60 -7.77
C TYR A 109 4.49 -10.31 -6.99
N ILE A 110 4.50 -9.18 -6.28
CA ILE A 110 5.60 -8.85 -5.36
C ILE A 110 5.12 -9.14 -3.95
N ARG A 111 5.89 -9.94 -3.21
CA ARG A 111 5.73 -10.06 -1.78
C ARG A 111 6.49 -8.92 -1.12
N VAL A 112 5.77 -8.07 -0.42
CA VAL A 112 6.33 -6.86 0.19
C VAL A 112 7.10 -7.22 1.45
N VAL A 113 8.33 -6.73 1.53
CA VAL A 113 9.20 -6.83 2.70
C VAL A 113 9.28 -5.49 3.43
N GLY A 114 9.29 -4.39 2.67
CA GLY A 114 9.26 -3.03 3.18
C GLY A 114 8.49 -2.10 2.24
N LEU A 115 7.87 -1.08 2.82
CA LEU A 115 7.15 -0.03 2.10
C LEU A 115 7.48 1.30 2.75
N GLU A 116 7.75 2.31 1.93
CA GLU A 116 8.06 3.67 2.33
C GLU A 116 7.20 4.61 1.51
N ASP A 117 6.64 5.63 2.16
CA ASP A 117 5.94 6.70 1.46
C ASP A 117 7.00 7.57 0.77
N THR A 118 6.96 7.63 -0.57
CA THR A 118 7.95 8.38 -1.35
C THR A 118 7.73 9.89 -1.22
N ASN A 119 6.63 10.30 -0.59
CA ASN A 119 6.28 11.69 -0.46
C ASN A 119 7.08 12.33 0.68
N GLU A 120 8.27 12.86 0.37
CA GLU A 120 9.02 13.75 1.27
C GLU A 120 8.21 15.00 1.67
N ALA A 121 7.15 15.31 0.91
CA ALA A 121 6.19 16.37 1.23
C ALA A 121 4.90 15.80 1.83
N SER A 122 4.96 15.19 3.02
CA SER A 122 3.97 15.30 4.11
C SER A 122 2.49 15.56 3.75
N SER A 123 1.92 14.87 2.77
CA SER A 123 0.62 15.32 2.22
C SER A 123 -0.59 14.72 2.94
N ARG A 124 -0.45 13.64 3.73
CA ARG A 124 -1.61 12.91 4.27
C ARG A 124 -1.42 12.23 5.64
N GLY A 125 -0.29 12.43 6.31
CA GLY A 125 -0.01 11.88 7.65
C GLY A 125 0.70 12.91 8.54
N PRO A 126 0.84 12.64 9.86
CA PRO A 126 1.66 13.50 10.71
C PRO A 126 3.09 13.46 10.18
N ALA A 127 3.56 14.62 9.70
CA ALA A 127 4.95 14.79 9.34
C ALA A 127 5.81 14.57 10.60
N ASN A 128 6.77 13.65 10.52
CA ASN A 128 7.73 13.44 11.60
C ASN A 128 8.83 14.49 11.47
N PHE A 129 8.59 15.68 12.02
CA PHE A 129 9.60 16.72 12.10
C PHE A 129 10.55 16.46 13.27
N THR A 130 11.81 16.79 13.08
CA THR A 130 12.82 16.83 14.14
C THR A 130 12.57 18.04 15.05
N PRO A 131 13.02 18.01 16.32
CA PRO A 131 12.86 19.15 17.23
C PRO A 131 13.53 20.42 16.71
N ASP A 132 14.63 20.29 15.98
CA ASP A 132 15.35 21.42 15.38
C ASP A 132 14.52 22.07 14.24
N GLU A 133 13.86 21.27 13.41
CA GLU A 133 12.94 21.76 12.37
C GLU A 133 11.72 22.48 12.98
N GLU A 134 11.15 21.93 14.06
CA GLU A 134 10.04 22.59 14.77
C GLU A 134 10.46 23.96 15.35
N GLU A 135 11.69 24.08 15.85
CA GLU A 135 12.23 25.34 16.34
C GLU A 135 12.41 26.34 15.19
N GLU A 136 12.91 25.89 14.03
CA GLU A 136 13.04 26.72 12.83
C GLU A 136 11.67 27.21 12.34
N PHE A 137 10.64 26.37 12.33
CA PHE A 137 9.28 26.78 11.95
C PHE A 137 8.71 27.84 12.89
N LYS A 138 8.96 27.72 14.21
CA LYS A 138 8.52 28.72 15.19
C LYS A 138 9.26 30.04 15.02
N LYS A 139 10.58 29.99 14.86
CA LYS A 139 11.40 31.20 14.57
C LYS A 139 10.96 31.88 13.28
N PHE A 140 10.66 31.09 12.25
CA PHE A 140 10.13 31.62 11.01
C PHE A 140 8.77 32.28 11.27
N ALA A 141 7.83 31.61 11.93
CA ALA A 141 6.49 32.12 12.25
C ALA A 141 6.51 33.44 13.05
N ASP A 142 7.51 33.64 13.92
CA ASP A 142 7.67 34.87 14.71
C ASP A 142 8.28 36.04 13.92
N SER A 143 8.75 35.84 12.69
CA SER A 143 9.32 36.94 11.89
C SER A 143 8.24 37.91 11.38
N GLU A 144 8.56 39.21 11.33
CA GLU A 144 7.60 40.27 10.99
C GLU A 144 7.03 40.15 9.56
N ASP A 145 7.79 39.55 8.63
CA ASP A 145 7.46 39.48 7.20
C ASP A 145 7.10 38.06 6.71
N VAL A 146 6.69 37.14 7.59
CA VAL A 146 6.32 35.74 7.25
C VAL A 146 5.41 35.65 6.05
N TYR A 147 4.31 36.39 6.08
CA TYR A 147 3.26 36.29 5.08
C TYR A 147 3.77 36.65 3.68
N LYS A 148 4.55 37.74 3.60
CA LYS A 148 5.17 38.19 2.36
C LYS A 148 6.23 37.20 1.88
N ASN A 149 7.04 36.66 2.79
CA ASN A 149 8.05 35.65 2.48
C ASN A 149 7.43 34.38 1.87
N ILE A 150 6.32 33.89 2.43
CA ILE A 150 5.59 32.74 1.88
C ILE A 150 5.06 33.06 0.48
N CYS A 151 4.42 34.21 0.29
CA CYS A 151 3.85 34.60 -1.00
C CYS A 151 4.90 34.70 -2.11
N LEU A 152 6.08 35.24 -1.80
CA LEU A 152 7.19 35.36 -2.75
C LEU A 152 7.77 33.99 -3.16
N LYS A 153 7.68 32.99 -2.27
CA LYS A 153 8.10 31.60 -2.56
C LYS A 153 7.08 30.84 -3.42
N ILE A 154 5.85 31.35 -3.58
CA ILE A 154 4.85 30.76 -4.48
C ILE A 154 5.13 31.22 -5.92
N ALA A 155 5.38 30.24 -6.79
CA ALA A 155 5.71 30.47 -8.20
C ALA A 155 6.80 31.55 -8.39
N PRO A 156 8.03 31.33 -7.88
CA PRO A 156 9.09 32.34 -7.87
C PRO A 156 9.56 32.72 -9.28
N SER A 157 9.32 31.86 -10.28
CA SER A 157 9.61 32.12 -11.68
C SER A 157 8.63 33.09 -12.35
N ILE A 158 7.50 33.42 -11.72
CA ILE A 158 6.49 34.34 -12.25
C ILE A 158 6.64 35.70 -11.58
N PHE A 159 6.87 36.75 -12.37
CA PHE A 159 6.94 38.13 -11.89
C PHE A 159 5.55 38.73 -11.68
N GLY A 160 5.38 39.51 -10.60
CA GLY A 160 4.13 40.21 -10.27
C GLY A 160 3.02 39.30 -9.72
N HIS A 161 1.76 39.72 -9.93
CA HIS A 161 0.56 39.01 -9.46
C HIS A 161 0.50 38.75 -7.95
N GLU A 162 0.95 39.71 -7.15
CA GLU A 162 1.05 39.58 -5.69
C GLU A 162 -0.26 39.16 -5.03
N ASP A 163 -1.40 39.73 -5.45
CA ASP A 163 -2.69 39.39 -4.84
C ASP A 163 -3.17 37.98 -5.21
N VAL A 164 -2.81 37.48 -6.41
CA VAL A 164 -3.09 36.11 -6.81
C VAL A 164 -2.23 35.14 -6.00
N LYS A 165 -0.94 35.44 -5.83
CA LYS A 165 -0.03 34.62 -5.01
C LYS A 165 -0.46 34.57 -3.55
N LYS A 166 -0.91 35.70 -2.98
CA LYS A 166 -1.54 35.77 -1.65
C LYS A 166 -2.76 34.87 -1.55
N ALA A 167 -3.66 34.91 -2.53
CA ALA A 167 -4.85 34.06 -2.55
C ALA A 167 -4.49 32.56 -2.60
N VAL A 168 -3.50 32.19 -3.43
CA VAL A 168 -2.99 30.82 -3.51
C VAL A 168 -2.34 30.39 -2.19
N ALA A 169 -1.59 31.28 -1.51
CA ALA A 169 -1.03 31.01 -0.20
C ALA A 169 -2.13 30.63 0.80
N CYS A 170 -3.15 31.48 0.93
CA CYS A 170 -4.29 31.22 1.82
C CYS A 170 -5.03 29.93 1.47
N LEU A 171 -5.16 29.60 0.19
CA LEU A 171 -5.80 28.36 -0.28
C LEU A 171 -5.02 27.12 0.16
N LEU A 172 -3.67 27.14 0.11
CA LEU A 172 -2.82 26.01 0.48
C LEU A 172 -2.83 25.72 1.99
N PHE A 173 -2.85 26.76 2.84
CA PHE A 173 -3.02 26.60 4.29
C PHE A 173 -4.45 26.17 4.66
N GLY A 174 -5.43 26.56 3.85
CA GLY A 174 -6.84 26.26 4.09
C GLY A 174 -7.42 27.00 5.30
N GLY A 175 -8.60 26.57 5.72
CA GLY A 175 -9.30 27.12 6.90
C GLY A 175 -9.52 26.07 7.98
N SER A 176 -10.00 26.52 9.15
CA SER A 176 -10.41 25.60 10.21
C SER A 176 -11.79 25.02 9.93
N ARG A 177 -11.92 23.70 9.87
CA ARG A 177 -13.23 23.04 9.85
C ARG A 177 -13.91 23.19 11.20
N LYS A 178 -15.10 23.79 11.24
CA LYS A 178 -15.89 23.98 12.47
C LYS A 178 -17.13 23.10 12.43
N CYS A 179 -17.23 22.17 13.36
CA CYS A 179 -18.45 21.41 13.59
C CYS A 179 -19.30 22.16 14.62
N LEU A 180 -20.46 22.63 14.18
CA LEU A 180 -21.45 23.28 15.03
C LEU A 180 -22.25 22.22 15.81
N PRO A 181 -22.84 22.58 16.97
CA PRO A 181 -23.60 21.65 17.81
C PRO A 181 -24.89 21.11 17.14
N ASP A 182 -25.35 21.76 16.07
CA ASP A 182 -26.46 21.33 15.21
C ASP A 182 -26.06 20.30 14.14
N GLY A 183 -24.77 19.91 14.09
CA GLY A 183 -24.22 18.95 13.13
C GLY A 183 -23.80 19.57 11.79
N VAL A 184 -23.98 20.88 11.60
CA VAL A 184 -23.50 21.59 10.42
C VAL A 184 -21.98 21.72 10.48
N LYS A 185 -21.32 21.49 9.34
CA LYS A 185 -19.86 21.58 9.19
C LYS A 185 -19.53 22.77 8.30
N LEU A 186 -18.87 23.78 8.87
CA LEU A 186 -18.31 24.94 8.18
C LEU A 186 -16.82 24.75 7.91
#